data_AF-A0A847UUF5-F1
#
_entry.id   AF-A0A847UUF5-F1
#
_cell.length_a   1.000
_cell.length_b   1.000
_cell.length_c   1.000
_cell.angle_alpha   90.00
_cell.angle_beta   90.00
_cell.angle_gamma   90.00
#
_symmetry.space_group_name_H-M   'P 1'
#
loop_
_entity.id
_entity.type
_entity.pdbx_description
1 polymer ?
#
loop_
_entity_poly.entity_id
_entity_poly.type
_entity_poly.pdbx_seq_one_letter_code
_entity_poly.pdbx_strand_id
1 'polypeptide(L)'
;MTILLWLLAGLLILSGLAGMILPALPGPPLLFAGLFCAAWAEDFVYVGWRTLIVMGGLALLALAADFIAGALGAKRFGSSSRAMVGAAVGALVGLFFGPPGLILGPFFGAMA
;
A
#
# COMPACT_ATOMS: atom_id res chain seq x y z
N MET A 1 -13.50 -6.21 23.86
CA MET A 1 -13.60 -5.56 22.52
C MET A 1 -12.32 -4.80 22.16
N THR A 2 -11.72 -4.11 23.13
CA THR A 2 -10.45 -3.37 23.02
C THR A 2 -9.24 -4.21 22.58
N ILE A 3 -9.05 -5.40 23.16
CA ILE A 3 -7.91 -6.28 22.86
C ILE A 3 -7.89 -6.74 21.39
N LEU A 4 -9.07 -7.01 20.80
CA LEU A 4 -9.17 -7.45 19.41
C LEU A 4 -8.76 -6.33 18.44
N LEU A 5 -9.17 -5.09 18.73
CA LEU A 5 -8.78 -3.92 17.94
C LEU A 5 -7.28 -3.62 18.06
N TRP A 6 -6.69 -3.80 19.23
CA TRP A 6 -5.24 -3.67 19.42
C TRP A 6 -4.44 -4.72 18.65
N LEU A 7 -4.90 -5.99 18.65
CA LEU A 7 -4.28 -7.04 17.84
C LEU A 7 -4.39 -6.75 16.34
N LEU A 8 -5.57 -6.31 15.89
CA LEU A 8 -5.79 -5.94 14.49
C LEU A 8 -4.93 -4.74 14.09
N ALA A 9 -4.86 -3.70 14.92
CA ALA A 9 -4.03 -2.53 14.71
C ALA A 9 -2.54 -2.91 14.63
N GLY A 10 -2.06 -3.75 15.54
CA GLY A 10 -0.70 -4.28 15.49
C GLY A 10 -0.40 -5.03 14.19
N LEU A 11 -1.31 -5.92 13.76
CA LEU A 11 -1.17 -6.64 12.48
C LEU A 11 -1.17 -5.70 11.27
N LEU A 12 -2.04 -4.69 11.25
CA LEU A 12 -2.12 -3.69 10.18
C LEU A 12 -0.88 -2.82 10.11
N ILE A 13 -0.36 -2.38 11.26
CA ILE A 13 0.87 -1.60 11.33
C ILE A 13 2.06 -2.44 10.88
N LEU A 14 2.21 -3.68 11.38
CA LEU A 14 3.31 -4.57 11.00
C LEU A 14 3.26 -4.94 9.52
N SER A 15 2.08 -5.23 8.97
CA SER A 15 1.91 -5.51 7.54
C SER A 15 2.10 -4.27 6.67
N GLY A 16 1.71 -3.08 7.13
CA GLY A 16 2.00 -1.82 6.45
C GLY A 16 3.48 -1.48 6.44
N LEU A 17 4.17 -1.72 7.55
CA LEU A 17 5.63 -1.58 7.64
C LEU A 17 6.34 -2.59 6.73
N ALA A 18 5.88 -3.85 6.74
CA ALA A 18 6.37 -4.88 5.83
C ALA A 18 6.09 -4.51 4.37
N GLY A 19 4.95 -3.88 4.08
CA GLY A 19 4.59 -3.40 2.73
C GLY A 19 5.39 -2.19 2.25
N MET A 20 6.04 -1.46 3.14
CA MET A 20 7.04 -0.47 2.71
C MET A 20 8.34 -1.13 2.20
N ILE A 21 8.62 -2.36 2.63
CA ILE A 21 9.80 -3.14 2.21
C ILE A 21 9.43 -4.07 1.04
N LEU A 22 8.29 -4.75 1.14
CA LEU A 22 7.74 -5.62 0.10
C LEU A 22 6.84 -4.81 -0.84
N PRO A 23 7.19 -4.67 -2.12
CA PRO A 23 6.41 -3.91 -3.10
C PRO A 23 4.99 -4.48 -3.37
N ALA A 24 4.66 -5.61 -2.75
CA ALA A 24 3.38 -6.31 -2.89
C ALA A 24 2.22 -5.65 -2.13
N LEU A 25 2.50 -4.83 -1.11
CA LEU A 25 1.49 -4.33 -0.19
C LEU A 25 1.49 -2.79 -0.16
N PRO A 26 0.31 -2.15 -0.17
CA PRO A 26 0.21 -0.70 -0.05
C PRO A 26 0.52 -0.27 1.39
N GLY A 27 1.81 -0.05 1.68
CA GLY A 27 2.32 0.25 3.01
C GLY A 27 1.66 1.44 3.70
N PRO A 28 1.62 2.65 3.08
CA PRO A 28 1.03 3.83 3.73
C PRO A 28 -0.47 3.68 4.06
N PRO A 29 -1.33 3.13 3.18
CA PRO A 29 -2.73 2.84 3.53
C PRO A 29 -2.90 1.83 4.67
N LEU A 30 -2.10 0.76 4.70
CA LEU A 30 -2.15 -0.26 5.77
C LEU A 30 -1.75 0.32 7.12
N LEU A 31 -0.69 1.14 7.15
CA LEU A 31 -0.26 1.86 8.35
C LEU A 31 -1.33 2.81 8.86
N PHE A 32 -1.98 3.57 7.97
CA PHE A 32 -3.08 4.46 8.35
C PHE A 32 -4.30 3.68 8.88
N ALA A 33 -4.66 2.56 8.24
CA ALA A 33 -5.74 1.70 8.71
C ALA A 33 -5.44 1.14 10.12
N GLY A 34 -4.19 0.75 10.38
CA GLY A 34 -3.77 0.31 11.71
C GLY A 34 -3.85 1.42 12.76
N LEU A 35 -3.41 2.64 12.42
CA LEU A 35 -3.56 3.81 13.28
C LEU A 35 -5.03 4.13 13.58
N PHE A 36 -5.90 4.03 12.58
CA PHE A 36 -7.34 4.25 12.76
C PHE A 36 -7.97 3.21 13.70
N CYS A 37 -7.61 1.94 13.54
CA CYS A 37 -8.06 0.88 14.45
C CYS A 37 -7.53 1.07 15.89
N ALA A 38 -6.29 1.53 16.07
CA ALA A 38 -5.76 1.87 17.39
C ALA A 38 -6.48 3.08 18.01
N ALA A 39 -6.72 4.13 17.23
CA ALA A 39 -7.47 5.30 17.68
C ALA A 39 -8.88 4.94 18.14
N TRP A 40 -9.54 4.04 17.40
CA TRP A 40 -10.86 3.55 17.76
C TRP A 40 -10.84 2.63 18.98
N ALA A 41 -9.78 1.84 19.18
CA ALA A 41 -9.63 1.02 20.39
C ALA A 41 -9.60 1.85 21.68
N GLU A 42 -9.19 3.11 21.60
CA GLU A 42 -9.11 4.03 22.74
C GLU A 42 -10.19 5.12 22.71
N ASP A 43 -11.28 4.92 21.96
CA ASP A 43 -12.38 5.90 21.80
C ASP A 43 -11.89 7.31 21.40
N PHE A 44 -10.81 7.37 20.61
CA PHE A 44 -10.17 8.60 20.12
C PHE A 44 -9.67 9.54 21.22
N VAL A 45 -9.39 9.01 22.43
CA VAL A 45 -8.92 9.79 23.59
C VAL A 45 -7.55 10.44 23.33
N TYR A 46 -6.60 9.68 22.77
CA TYR A 46 -5.25 10.18 22.46
C TYR A 46 -5.11 10.59 21.00
N VAL A 47 -5.73 9.84 20.09
CA VAL A 47 -5.70 10.11 18.64
C VAL A 47 -7.05 10.66 18.21
N GLY A 48 -7.18 11.99 18.27
CA GLY A 48 -8.39 12.68 17.86
C GLY A 48 -8.53 12.87 16.34
N TRP A 49 -9.70 13.36 15.92
CA TRP A 49 -10.07 13.54 14.50
C TRP A 49 -9.08 14.42 13.71
N ARG A 50 -8.48 15.44 14.36
CA ARG A 50 -7.47 16.30 13.75
C ARG A 50 -6.22 15.52 13.35
N THR A 51 -5.73 14.66 14.25
CA THR A 51 -4.55 13.81 14.01
C THR A 51 -4.82 12.83 12.88
N LEU A 52 -6.02 12.22 12.84
CA LEU A 52 -6.40 11.31 11.76
C LEU A 52 -6.49 12.01 10.40
N ILE A 53 -7.05 13.22 10.32
CA ILE A 53 -7.10 13.97 9.07
C ILE A 53 -5.69 14.31 8.58
N VAL A 54 -4.81 14.78 9.47
CA VAL A 54 -3.42 15.09 9.11
C VAL A 54 -2.68 13.83 8.67
N MET A 55 -2.78 12.74 9.43
CA MET A 55 -2.13 11.46 9.11
C MET A 55 -2.69 10.84 7.83
N GLY A 56 -4.00 10.94 7.59
CA GLY A 56 -4.63 10.49 6.36
C GLY A 56 -4.19 11.31 5.15
N GLY A 57 -4.06 12.62 5.30
CA GLY A 57 -3.49 13.50 4.28
C GLY A 57 -2.04 13.15 3.97
N LEU A 58 -1.21 12.91 4.99
CA LEU A 58 0.18 12.47 4.81
C LEU A 58 0.25 11.08 4.15
N ALA A 59 -0.62 10.15 4.53
CA ALA A 59 -0.68 8.82 3.91
C ALA A 59 -1.07 8.89 2.42
N LEU A 60 -2.02 9.77 2.06
CA LEU A 60 -2.37 10.02 0.66
C LEU A 60 -1.22 10.65 -0.12
N LEU A 61 -0.50 11.61 0.47
CA LEU A 61 0.69 12.20 -0.15
C LEU A 61 1.80 11.16 -0.34
N ALA A 62 2.03 10.30 0.65
CA ALA A 62 2.98 9.20 0.54
C ALA A 62 2.60 8.23 -0.58
N LEU A 63 1.33 7.82 -0.65
CA LEU A 63 0.84 6.97 -1.73
C LEU A 63 1.05 7.63 -3.11
N ALA A 64 0.74 8.92 -3.23
CA ALA A 64 0.98 9.66 -4.48
C ALA A 64 2.48 9.72 -4.82
N ALA A 65 3.34 9.96 -3.83
CA ALA A 65 4.78 9.97 -4.01
C ALA A 65 5.31 8.60 -4.45
N ASP A 66 4.81 7.50 -3.88
CA ASP A 66 5.17 6.13 -4.27
C ASP A 66 4.78 5.84 -5.72
N PHE A 67 3.57 6.24 -6.13
CA PHE A 67 3.14 6.12 -7.53
C PHE A 67 3.97 6.96 -8.49
N ILE A 68 4.28 8.21 -8.12
CA ILE A 68 5.10 9.10 -8.94
C ILE A 68 6.52 8.54 -9.04
N ALA A 69 7.12 8.11 -7.93
CA ALA A 69 8.45 7.52 -7.90
C ALA A 69 8.51 6.23 -8.74
N GLY A 70 7.50 5.36 -8.63
CA GLY A 70 7.36 4.17 -9.46
C GLY A 70 7.24 4.48 -10.95
N ALA A 71 6.38 5.45 -11.30
CA ALA A 71 6.19 5.88 -12.69
C ALA A 71 7.45 6.56 -13.26
N LEU A 72 8.14 7.38 -12.48
CA LEU A 72 9.37 8.05 -12.88
C LEU A 72 10.53 7.05 -13.02
N GLY A 73 10.62 6.09 -12.11
CA GLY A 73 11.53 4.94 -12.20
C GLY A 73 11.30 4.17 -13.49
N ALA A 74 10.06 3.74 -13.76
CA ALA A 74 9.69 3.02 -14.97
C ALA A 74 10.00 3.81 -16.25
N LYS A 75 9.69 5.11 -16.28
CA LYS A 75 10.02 5.98 -17.41
C LYS A 75 11.53 6.12 -17.63
N ARG A 76 12.34 6.19 -16.56
CA ARG A 76 13.81 6.32 -16.67
C ARG A 76 14.45 5.06 -17.26
N PHE A 77 13.85 3.90 -17.06
CA PHE A 77 14.26 2.64 -17.71
C PHE A 77 13.67 2.45 -19.13
N GLY A 78 13.06 3.48 -19.73
CA GLY A 78 12.57 3.44 -21.11
C GLY A 78 11.23 2.73 -21.29
N SER A 79 10.46 2.53 -20.20
CA SER A 79 9.14 1.90 -20.28
C SER A 79 8.17 2.76 -21.10
N SER A 80 7.65 2.20 -22.19
CA SER A 80 6.56 2.81 -22.95
C SER A 80 5.29 2.85 -22.08
N SER A 81 4.41 3.83 -22.31
CA SER A 81 3.13 3.89 -21.55
C SER A 81 2.30 2.61 -21.68
N ARG A 82 2.47 1.83 -22.76
CA ARG A 82 1.82 0.52 -22.93
C ARG A 82 2.41 -0.54 -21.99
N ALA A 83 3.72 -0.54 -21.78
CA ALA A 83 4.37 -1.49 -20.88
C ALA A 83 3.97 -1.25 -19.41
N MET A 84 3.72 0.00 -19.00
CA MET A 84 3.17 0.28 -17.66
C MET A 84 1.74 -0.23 -17.49
N VAL A 85 0.87 -0.04 -18.51
CA VAL A 85 -0.51 -0.54 -18.45
C VAL A 85 -0.51 -2.07 -18.49
N GLY A 86 0.32 -2.67 -19.34
CA GLY A 86 0.52 -4.11 -19.38
C GLY A 86 1.02 -4.67 -18.05
N ALA A 87 1.99 -4.02 -17.40
CA ALA A 87 2.48 -4.42 -16.07
C ALA A 87 1.38 -4.30 -14.99
N ALA A 88 0.56 -3.26 -15.02
CA ALA A 88 -0.55 -3.07 -14.07
C ALA A 88 -1.64 -4.14 -14.24
N VAL A 89 -2.01 -4.44 -15.49
CA VAL A 89 -2.96 -5.53 -15.80
C VAL A 89 -2.34 -6.88 -15.43
N GLY A 90 -1.06 -7.08 -15.71
CA GLY A 90 -0.30 -8.26 -15.31
C GLY A 90 -0.24 -8.43 -13.79
N ALA A 91 -0.10 -7.36 -13.02
CA ALA A 91 -0.17 -7.37 -11.56
C ALA A 91 -1.56 -7.79 -11.05
N LEU A 92 -2.61 -7.23 -11.66
CA LEU A 92 -4.01 -7.54 -11.32
C LEU A 92 -4.35 -9.01 -11.61
N VAL A 93 -3.94 -9.52 -12.77
CA VAL A 93 -4.13 -10.94 -13.13
C VAL A 93 -3.24 -11.84 -12.27
N GLY A 94 -2.01 -11.41 -12.04
CA GLY A 94 -1.02 -12.10 -11.20
C GLY A 94 -1.46 -12.25 -9.74
N LEU A 95 -2.25 -11.30 -9.21
CA LEU A 95 -2.82 -11.37 -7.86
C LEU A 95 -3.67 -12.63 -7.65
N PHE A 96 -4.37 -13.12 -8.69
CA PHE A 96 -5.17 -14.35 -8.64
C PHE A 96 -4.31 -15.62 -8.58
N PHE A 97 -3.03 -15.54 -8.93
CA PHE A 97 -2.07 -16.65 -8.91
C PHE A 97 -1.16 -16.62 -7.66
N GLY A 98 -1.43 -15.74 -6.70
CA GLY A 98 -0.70 -15.65 -5.44
C GLY A 98 0.70 -15.01 -5.58
N PRO A 99 1.62 -15.26 -4.61
CA PRO A 99 2.93 -14.60 -4.56
C PRO A 99 3.79 -14.72 -5.84
N PRO A 100 3.87 -15.89 -6.51
CA PRO A 100 4.61 -16.00 -7.77
C PRO A 100 3.96 -15.22 -8.91
N GLY A 101 2.62 -15.24 -8.97
CA GLY A 101 1.85 -14.50 -9.97
C GLY A 101 2.01 -12.99 -9.83
N LEU A 102 2.13 -12.48 -8.61
CA LEU A 102 2.33 -11.05 -8.36
C LEU A 102 3.69 -10.54 -8.86
N ILE A 103 4.71 -11.40 -8.88
CA ILE A 103 6.05 -11.05 -9.38
C ILE A 103 6.12 -11.25 -10.89
N LEU A 104 5.64 -12.39 -11.40
CA LEU A 104 5.75 -12.73 -12.81
C LEU A 104 4.71 -12.02 -13.68
N GLY A 105 3.53 -11.73 -13.13
CA GLY A 105 2.43 -11.06 -13.80
C GLY A 105 2.82 -9.70 -14.39
N PRO A 106 3.40 -8.76 -13.61
CA PRO A 106 3.88 -7.48 -14.13
C PRO A 106 4.97 -7.65 -15.19
N PHE A 107 5.85 -8.64 -15.07
CA PHE A 107 6.91 -8.91 -16.04
C PHE A 107 6.36 -9.34 -17.40
N PHE A 108 5.49 -10.36 -17.43
CA PHE A 108 4.85 -10.81 -18.66
C PHE A 108 3.88 -9.77 -19.22
N GLY A 109 3.17 -9.07 -18.34
CA GLY A 109 2.29 -7.97 -18.71
C GLY A 109 3.03 -6.80 -19.36
N ALA A 110 4.23 -6.45 -18.88
CA ALA A 110 5.05 -5.40 -19.47
C ALA A 110 5.63 -5.78 -20.85
N MET A 111 5.74 -7.08 -21.16
CA MET A 111 6.24 -7.60 -22.44
C MET A 111 5.16 -7.73 -23.52
N ALA A 112 3.88 -7.66 -23.16
CA ALA A 112 2.73 -7.70 -24.06
C ALA A 112 2.43 -6.31 -24.67
#